data_AF-A0A397AUG7-F1
#
_entry.id   AF-A0A397AUG7-F1
#
_cell.length_a   1.000
_cell.length_b   1.000
_cell.length_c   1.000
_cell.angle_alpha   90.00
_cell.angle_beta   90.00
_cell.angle_gamma   90.00
#
_symmetry.space_group_name_H-M   'P 1'
#
loop_
_entity.id
_entity.type
_entity.pdbx_description
1 polymer ?
#
loop_
_entity_poly.entity_id
_entity_poly.type
_entity_poly.pdbx_seq_one_letter_code
_entity_poly.pdbx_strand_id
1 'polypeptide(L)'
;MQASHKTPTKLSKAIEIINRGNALLMMIMLLLCVLGAVWDQAWVTSSSPSYLLLDEPSVRLGLNAFRGDVMGIGIAFGYYWVLISSFVPITLYVSIAIVKSYQSYFMNRDLGMYYAPSDTPAAVRNADLNDELGQITHIFSDKTGTLTANEMNFRKMSINGRSYGRGSTDIGRATAMRTGRMESVTDCQASTGDAAHPPHVEFLDPHGLFARDRATRDGHADAIQAFLTHLSVCHSVVLERDDATNTTNFSASSPDELALVAGAAYFGHQFTERSNGRAVVHVLGKGDVEFQMLELIEFTSTRKRMSVVVRALDNRILLLTKGADSV
;
A
#
# COMPACT_ATOMS: atom_id res chain seq x y z
N MET A 1 20.62 10.56 2.24
CA MET A 1 19.66 10.26 3.34
C MET A 1 19.22 11.52 4.11
N GLN A 2 19.08 12.69 3.48
CA GLN A 2 18.65 13.91 4.21
C GLN A 2 17.16 13.88 4.63
N ALA A 3 16.34 13.03 4.01
CA ALA A 3 14.93 12.85 4.34
C ALA A 3 14.62 11.64 5.24
N SER A 4 15.62 10.81 5.58
CA SER A 4 15.42 9.64 6.43
C SER A 4 15.86 9.97 7.85
N HIS A 5 14.91 10.06 8.78
CA HIS A 5 15.19 10.23 10.20
C HIS A 5 15.34 8.87 10.89
N LYS A 6 16.11 8.86 11.99
CA LYS A 6 16.22 7.69 12.87
C LYS A 6 14.81 7.27 13.30
N THR A 7 14.53 5.97 13.20
CA THR A 7 13.22 5.41 13.55
C THR A 7 12.88 5.73 15.02
N PRO A 8 11.76 6.42 15.27
CA PRO A 8 11.34 6.73 16.64
C PRO A 8 10.79 5.49 17.32
N THR A 9 10.92 5.43 18.65
CA THR A 9 10.21 4.45 19.47
C THR A 9 8.72 4.81 19.49
N LYS A 10 7.86 3.82 19.24
CA LYS A 10 6.40 3.99 19.22
C LYS A 10 5.82 3.21 20.39
N LEU A 11 4.91 3.83 21.13
CA LEU A 11 4.17 3.22 22.23
C LEU A 11 2.69 3.13 21.85
N SER A 12 2.08 1.98 22.16
CA SER A 12 0.62 1.81 22.01
C SER A 12 -0.13 2.62 23.07
N LYS A 13 -1.31 3.13 22.71
CA LYS A 13 -2.26 3.79 23.60
C LYS A 13 -2.73 2.87 24.73
N ALA A 14 -2.84 1.56 24.48
CA ALA A 14 -3.21 0.62 25.54
C ALA A 14 -2.17 0.60 26.66
N ILE A 15 -0.87 0.68 26.31
CA ILE A 15 0.22 0.77 27.30
C ILE A 15 0.12 2.10 28.07
N GLU A 16 -0.23 3.19 27.41
CA GLU A 16 -0.43 4.47 28.09
C GLU A 16 -1.59 4.41 29.11
N ILE A 17 -2.72 3.79 28.74
CA ILE A 17 -3.86 3.57 29.64
C ILE A 17 -3.46 2.68 30.82
N ILE A 18 -2.72 1.60 30.57
CA ILE A 18 -2.22 0.70 31.61
C ILE A 18 -1.28 1.43 32.57
N ASN A 19 -0.38 2.26 32.05
CA ASN A 19 0.54 3.05 32.89
C ASN A 19 -0.22 4.04 33.78
N ARG A 20 -1.26 4.70 33.25
CA ARG A 20 -2.14 5.57 34.04
C ARG A 20 -2.90 4.78 35.13
N GLY A 21 -3.41 3.60 34.79
CA GLY A 21 -4.06 2.70 35.74
C GLY A 21 -3.12 2.21 36.84
N ASN A 22 -1.90 1.84 36.49
CA ASN A 22 -0.88 1.42 37.45
C ASN A 22 -0.47 2.56 38.39
N ALA A 23 -0.33 3.78 37.86
CA ALA A 23 -0.08 4.97 38.69
C ALA A 23 -1.23 5.22 39.69
N LEU A 24 -2.48 5.04 39.27
CA LEU A 24 -3.64 5.15 40.16
C LEU A 24 -3.62 4.05 41.25
N LEU A 25 -3.31 2.80 40.89
CA LEU A 25 -3.19 1.70 41.86
C LEU A 25 -2.08 1.96 42.88
N MET A 26 -0.92 2.47 42.45
CA MET A 26 0.18 2.87 43.34
C MET A 26 -0.25 3.98 44.31
N MET A 27 -1.02 4.96 43.85
CA MET A 27 -1.56 6.02 44.73
C MET A 27 -2.54 5.47 45.77
N ILE A 28 -3.43 4.56 45.37
CA ILE A 28 -4.37 3.90 46.29
C ILE A 28 -3.61 3.03 47.31
N MET A 29 -2.60 2.28 46.85
CA MET A 29 -1.76 1.46 47.72
C MET A 29 -1.06 2.31 48.78
N LEU A 30 -0.46 3.43 48.38
CA LEU A 30 0.20 4.36 49.30
C LEU A 30 -0.79 4.91 50.34
N LEU A 31 -1.99 5.31 49.91
CA LEU A 31 -3.05 5.77 50.82
C LEU A 31 -3.43 4.69 51.84
N LEU A 32 -3.65 3.45 51.39
CA LEU A 32 -4.02 2.33 52.27
C LEU A 32 -2.91 1.98 53.25
N CYS A 33 -1.64 2.05 52.84
CA CYS A 33 -0.50 1.81 53.73
C CYS A 33 -0.42 2.89 54.83
N VAL A 34 -0.64 4.16 54.49
CA VAL A 34 -0.67 5.26 55.47
C VAL A 34 -1.84 5.10 56.43
N LEU A 35 -3.05 4.84 55.92
CA LEU A 35 -4.24 4.64 56.75
C LEU A 35 -4.09 3.42 57.67
N GLY A 36 -3.54 2.31 57.15
CA GLY A 36 -3.25 1.11 57.92
C GLY A 36 -2.24 1.37 59.04
N ALA A 37 -1.14 2.07 58.75
CA ALA A 37 -0.12 2.41 59.75
C ALA A 37 -0.66 3.32 60.86
N VAL A 38 -1.46 4.33 60.50
CA VAL A 38 -2.10 5.22 61.47
C VAL A 38 -3.12 4.47 62.32
N TRP A 39 -3.93 3.62 61.71
CA TRP A 39 -4.93 2.82 62.42
C TRP A 39 -4.29 1.82 63.38
N ASP A 40 -3.25 1.11 62.94
CA ASP A 40 -2.48 0.19 63.77
C ASP A 40 -1.91 0.90 65.01
N GLN A 41 -1.29 2.07 64.83
CA GLN A 41 -0.80 2.85 65.96
C GLN A 41 -1.91 3.37 66.89
N ALA A 42 -3.03 3.83 66.35
CA ALA A 42 -4.19 4.27 67.15
C ALA A 42 -4.78 3.09 67.95
N TRP A 43 -4.86 1.91 67.35
CA TRP A 43 -5.36 0.71 68.01
C TRP A 43 -4.40 0.21 69.09
N VAL A 44 -3.10 0.14 68.78
CA VAL A 44 -2.04 -0.30 69.68
C VAL A 44 -1.89 0.63 70.89
N THR A 45 -2.23 1.91 70.76
CA THR A 45 -2.25 2.86 71.89
C THR A 45 -3.53 2.79 72.71
N SER A 46 -4.69 2.55 72.08
CA SER A 46 -5.99 2.50 72.77
C SER A 46 -6.33 1.15 73.41
N SER A 47 -5.90 0.05 72.79
CA SER A 47 -6.18 -1.32 73.22
C SER A 47 -4.86 -1.98 73.56
N SER A 48 -4.60 -2.13 74.87
CA SER A 48 -3.47 -2.90 75.40
C SER A 48 -4.00 -4.19 76.04
N PRO A 49 -4.32 -5.24 75.27
CA PRO A 49 -4.84 -6.47 75.86
C PRO A 49 -3.75 -7.13 76.71
N SER A 50 -4.07 -7.43 77.96
CA SER A 50 -3.15 -7.96 78.97
C SER A 50 -2.53 -9.31 78.56
N TYR A 51 -3.14 -10.05 77.64
CA TYR A 51 -2.68 -11.36 77.17
C TYR A 51 -1.49 -11.29 76.18
N LEU A 52 -1.23 -10.12 75.58
CA LEU A 52 -0.10 -9.94 74.65
C LEU A 52 1.23 -9.68 75.38
N LEU A 53 1.25 -9.69 76.72
CA LEU A 53 2.44 -9.49 77.57
C LEU A 53 3.29 -8.28 77.16
N LEU A 54 2.63 -7.23 76.67
CA LEU A 54 3.28 -6.03 76.15
C LEU A 54 3.96 -5.20 77.26
N ASP A 55 3.70 -5.49 78.53
CA ASP A 55 4.33 -4.84 79.69
C ASP A 55 5.59 -5.54 80.21
N GLU A 56 5.95 -6.71 79.67
CA GLU A 56 7.16 -7.44 80.11
C GLU A 56 8.45 -6.67 79.76
N PRO A 57 9.39 -6.46 80.72
CA PRO A 57 10.59 -5.66 80.52
C PRO A 57 11.54 -6.22 79.45
N SER A 58 11.52 -7.53 79.19
CA SER A 58 12.28 -8.19 78.12
C SER A 58 11.75 -7.86 76.72
N VAL A 59 10.44 -7.64 76.59
CA VAL A 59 9.76 -7.22 75.34
C VAL A 59 9.82 -5.70 75.15
N ARG A 60 9.89 -4.94 76.26
CA ARG A 60 10.10 -3.47 76.25
C ARG A 60 11.37 -3.01 75.54
N LEU A 61 12.44 -3.80 75.58
CA LEU A 61 13.74 -3.41 75.00
C LEU A 61 13.86 -3.71 73.50
N GLY A 62 13.05 -4.63 72.96
CA GLY A 62 13.15 -5.10 71.57
C GLY A 62 11.98 -4.74 70.65
N LEU A 63 10.74 -4.70 71.15
CA LEU A 63 9.53 -4.46 70.34
C LEU A 63 8.74 -3.21 70.75
N ASN A 64 8.64 -2.87 72.05
CA ASN A 64 7.92 -1.65 72.47
C ASN A 64 8.73 -0.36 72.36
N ALA A 65 10.02 -0.42 72.04
CA ALA A 65 10.85 0.77 71.82
C ALA A 65 10.38 1.65 70.65
N PHE A 66 9.42 1.16 69.84
CA PHE A 66 8.88 1.83 68.67
C PHE A 66 7.39 2.19 68.80
N ARG A 67 6.77 2.06 69.98
CA ARG A 67 5.33 2.31 70.18
C ARG A 67 5.07 3.81 70.36
N GLY A 68 4.34 4.44 69.44
CA GLY A 68 3.99 5.87 69.49
C GLY A 68 5.05 6.86 68.99
N ASP A 69 6.18 6.37 68.47
CA ASP A 69 7.22 7.21 67.84
C ASP A 69 7.09 7.18 66.30
N VAL A 70 7.62 8.20 65.62
CA VAL A 70 7.64 8.33 64.14
C VAL A 70 8.26 7.09 63.50
N MET A 71 9.21 6.46 64.18
CA MET A 71 9.89 5.24 63.75
C MET A 71 8.93 4.03 63.71
N GLY A 72 7.98 3.93 64.65
CA GLY A 72 6.96 2.87 64.68
C GLY A 72 5.92 2.98 63.56
N ILE A 73 5.50 4.21 63.24
CA ILE A 73 4.64 4.47 62.07
C ILE A 73 5.36 4.05 60.79
N GLY A 74 6.67 4.31 60.70
CA GLY A 74 7.50 3.90 59.55
C GLY A 74 7.58 2.38 59.38
N ILE A 75 7.75 1.63 60.49
CA ILE A 75 7.76 0.15 60.46
C ILE A 75 6.39 -0.40 60.09
N ALA A 76 5.31 0.11 60.69
CA ALA A 76 3.94 -0.30 60.36
C ALA A 76 3.61 -0.01 58.89
N PHE A 77 4.01 1.15 58.36
CA PHE A 77 3.88 1.49 56.96
C PHE A 77 4.63 0.49 56.06
N GLY A 78 5.89 0.16 56.38
CA GLY A 78 6.66 -0.82 55.63
C GLY A 78 6.05 -2.23 55.67
N TYR A 79 5.47 -2.61 56.81
CA TYR A 79 4.73 -3.87 56.97
C TYR A 79 3.50 -3.91 56.04
N TYR A 80 2.65 -2.88 56.07
CA TYR A 80 1.48 -2.80 55.19
C TYR A 80 1.85 -2.69 53.71
N TRP A 81 2.97 -2.03 53.38
CA TRP A 81 3.51 -1.95 52.03
C TRP A 81 3.84 -3.33 51.47
N VAL A 82 4.55 -4.16 52.24
CA VAL A 82 4.87 -5.53 51.83
C VAL A 82 3.61 -6.41 51.81
N LEU A 83 2.69 -6.23 52.77
CA LEU A 83 1.45 -7.00 52.85
C LEU A 83 0.55 -6.78 51.62
N ILE A 84 0.47 -5.53 51.14
CA ILE A 84 -0.40 -5.12 50.01
C ILE A 84 0.38 -5.09 48.68
N SER A 85 1.67 -5.45 48.64
CA SER A 85 2.51 -5.32 47.43
C SER A 85 2.00 -6.11 46.21
N SER A 86 1.12 -7.11 46.41
CA SER A 86 0.48 -7.89 45.35
C SER A 86 -0.60 -7.12 44.57
N PHE A 87 -1.03 -5.94 45.04
CA PHE A 87 -2.00 -5.09 44.34
C PHE A 87 -1.51 -4.59 42.98
N VAL A 88 -0.19 -4.43 42.83
CA VAL A 88 0.45 -4.12 41.54
C VAL A 88 0.97 -5.42 40.93
N PRO A 89 0.28 -6.00 39.94
CA PRO A 89 0.69 -7.26 39.35
C PRO A 89 2.00 -7.09 38.56
N ILE A 90 3.11 -7.56 39.14
CA ILE A 90 4.45 -7.53 38.52
C ILE A 90 4.45 -8.26 37.16
N THR A 91 3.63 -9.28 37.01
CA THR A 91 3.54 -10.11 35.80
C THR A 91 2.80 -9.44 34.64
N LEU A 92 2.08 -8.33 34.87
CA LEU A 92 1.20 -7.72 33.85
C LEU A 92 1.94 -7.39 32.54
N TYR A 93 3.09 -6.71 32.63
CA TYR A 93 3.87 -6.33 31.44
C TYR A 93 4.45 -7.52 30.70
N VAL A 94 4.90 -8.55 31.44
CA VAL A 94 5.43 -9.78 30.86
C VAL A 94 4.31 -10.55 30.13
N SER A 95 3.13 -10.65 30.74
CA SER A 95 1.96 -11.27 30.12
C SER A 95 1.56 -10.56 28.82
N ILE A 96 1.53 -9.22 28.81
CA ILE A 96 1.21 -8.44 27.60
C ILE A 96 2.26 -8.67 26.50
N ALA A 97 3.55 -8.66 26.86
CA ALA A 97 4.63 -8.90 25.90
C ALA A 97 4.50 -10.29 25.25
N ILE A 98 4.19 -11.32 26.05
CA ILE A 98 3.95 -12.68 25.55
C ILE A 98 2.74 -12.70 24.61
N VAL A 99 1.60 -12.11 25.00
CA VAL A 99 0.40 -12.05 24.15
C VAL A 99 0.69 -11.35 22.83
N LYS A 100 1.35 -10.20 22.84
CA LYS A 100 1.73 -9.46 21.62
C LYS A 100 2.69 -10.25 20.73
N SER A 101 3.62 -11.00 21.33
CA SER A 101 4.51 -11.91 20.60
C SER A 101 3.73 -13.02 19.89
N TYR A 102 2.76 -13.64 20.57
CA TYR A 102 1.91 -14.67 19.95
C TYR A 102 1.01 -14.10 18.84
N GLN A 103 0.45 -12.91 19.03
CA GLN A 103 -0.31 -12.21 17.99
C GLN A 103 0.54 -11.99 16.73
N SER A 104 1.79 -11.52 16.89
CA SER A 104 2.73 -11.37 15.77
C SER A 104 3.03 -12.71 15.09
N TYR A 105 3.19 -13.78 15.86
CA TYR A 105 3.42 -15.12 15.31
C TYR A 105 2.25 -15.60 14.44
N PHE A 106 1.01 -15.38 14.89
CA PHE A 106 -0.18 -15.74 14.10
C PHE A 106 -0.32 -14.90 12.84
N MET A 107 -0.13 -13.58 12.93
CA MET A 107 -0.20 -12.69 11.75
C MET A 107 0.83 -13.05 10.68
N ASN A 108 2.05 -13.43 11.09
CA ASN A 108 3.10 -13.83 10.15
C ASN A 108 2.82 -15.17 9.43
N ARG A 109 1.88 -15.99 9.95
CA ARG A 109 1.51 -17.30 9.40
C ARG A 109 0.15 -17.30 8.72
N ASP A 110 -0.44 -16.13 8.53
CA ASP A 110 -1.73 -16.02 7.86
C ASP A 110 -1.55 -16.14 6.33
N LEU A 111 -2.04 -17.24 5.78
CA LEU A 111 -2.05 -17.47 4.33
C LEU A 111 -2.98 -16.50 3.59
N GLY A 112 -3.96 -15.90 4.27
CA GLY A 112 -4.82 -14.86 3.70
C GLY A 112 -4.08 -13.55 3.40
N MET A 113 -2.93 -13.31 4.04
CA MET A 113 -2.07 -12.14 3.82
C MET A 113 -0.76 -12.48 3.10
N TYR A 114 -0.71 -13.63 2.42
CA TYR A 114 0.46 -14.06 1.65
C TYR A 114 0.31 -13.68 0.17
N TYR A 115 1.34 -13.04 -0.39
CA TYR A 115 1.38 -12.67 -1.80
C TYR A 115 2.24 -13.66 -2.59
N ALA A 116 1.57 -14.58 -3.29
CA ALA A 116 2.20 -15.67 -4.02
C ALA A 116 3.14 -15.23 -5.17
N PRO A 117 2.84 -14.20 -5.99
CA PRO A 117 3.69 -13.84 -7.13
C PRO A 117 5.11 -13.41 -6.75
N SER A 118 5.30 -12.80 -5.58
CA SER A 118 6.64 -12.44 -5.08
C SER A 118 7.08 -13.24 -3.85
N ASP A 119 6.39 -14.35 -3.54
CA ASP A 119 6.65 -15.20 -2.38
C ASP A 119 6.85 -14.40 -1.07
N THR A 120 5.98 -13.41 -0.83
CA THR A 120 6.15 -12.46 0.26
C THR A 120 5.02 -12.62 1.29
N PRO A 121 5.29 -13.15 2.49
CA PRO A 121 4.31 -13.20 3.57
C PRO A 121 4.19 -11.85 4.28
N ALA A 122 3.07 -11.65 4.98
CA ALA A 122 2.95 -10.56 5.94
C ALA A 122 4.03 -10.71 7.02
N ALA A 123 4.74 -9.60 7.30
CA ALA A 123 5.83 -9.58 8.27
C ALA A 123 5.63 -8.45 9.27
N VAL A 124 5.23 -8.80 10.49
CA VAL A 124 5.12 -7.87 11.61
C VAL A 124 6.53 -7.53 12.11
N ARG A 125 6.91 -6.25 11.97
CA ARG A 125 8.24 -5.74 12.39
C ARG A 125 8.25 -5.17 13.80
N ASN A 126 7.10 -4.78 14.32
CA ASN A 126 6.96 -4.24 15.67
C ASN A 126 5.67 -4.77 16.30
N ALA A 127 5.80 -5.71 17.25
CA ALA A 127 4.67 -6.34 17.93
C ALA A 127 4.02 -5.42 18.97
N ASP A 128 4.69 -4.34 19.41
CA ASP A 128 4.17 -3.44 20.44
C ASP A 128 2.93 -2.66 20.00
N LEU A 129 2.66 -2.63 18.69
CA LEU A 129 1.58 -1.86 18.07
C LEU A 129 0.45 -2.74 17.52
N ASN A 130 0.46 -4.05 17.76
CA ASN A 130 -0.53 -4.97 17.20
C ASN A 130 -1.97 -4.56 17.57
N ASP A 131 -2.17 -4.03 18.77
CA ASP A 131 -3.44 -3.56 19.30
C ASP A 131 -3.89 -2.20 18.75
N GLU A 132 -2.98 -1.40 18.18
CA GLU A 132 -3.33 -0.16 17.49
C GLU A 132 -4.04 -0.43 16.16
N LEU A 133 -3.79 -1.58 15.52
CA LEU A 133 -4.39 -1.92 14.23
C LEU A 133 -5.93 -1.92 14.30
N GLY A 134 -6.51 -2.29 15.45
CA GLY A 134 -7.96 -2.25 15.69
C GLY A 134 -8.53 -0.86 15.98
N GLN A 135 -7.69 0.17 16.12
CA GLN A 135 -8.08 1.53 16.49
C GLN A 135 -7.79 2.57 15.39
N ILE A 136 -7.37 2.10 14.21
CA ILE A 136 -7.05 2.98 13.08
C ILE A 136 -8.34 3.61 12.54
N THR A 137 -8.37 4.95 12.48
CA THR A 137 -9.50 5.72 11.91
C THR A 137 -9.18 6.31 10.54
N HIS A 138 -7.90 6.60 10.28
CA HIS A 138 -7.44 7.25 9.06
C HIS A 138 -6.32 6.41 8.46
N ILE A 139 -6.41 6.15 7.15
CA ILE A 139 -5.38 5.49 6.36
C ILE A 139 -4.86 6.51 5.36
N PHE A 140 -3.58 6.86 5.50
CA PHE A 140 -2.87 7.64 4.50
C PHE A 140 -2.20 6.65 3.54
N SER A 141 -2.58 6.70 2.27
CA SER A 141 -2.07 5.79 1.25
C SER A 141 -1.31 6.59 0.20
N ASP A 142 -0.17 6.07 -0.22
CA ASP A 142 0.53 6.60 -1.40
C ASP A 142 -0.18 6.09 -2.67
N LYS A 143 -0.14 6.88 -3.74
CA LYS A 143 -0.75 6.48 -5.01
C LYS A 143 0.12 5.44 -5.71
N THR A 144 1.38 5.77 -5.94
CA THR A 144 2.26 4.97 -6.79
C THR A 144 2.91 3.87 -5.96
N GLY A 145 2.84 2.62 -6.42
CA GLY A 145 3.41 1.47 -5.72
C GLY A 145 2.57 0.93 -4.55
N THR A 146 1.51 1.62 -4.14
CA THR A 146 0.51 1.10 -3.18
C THR A 146 -0.86 0.92 -3.82
N LEU A 147 -1.46 1.99 -4.36
CA LEU A 147 -2.77 1.90 -5.03
C LEU A 147 -2.66 1.41 -6.48
N THR A 148 -1.52 1.66 -7.14
CA THR A 148 -1.32 1.30 -8.55
C THR A 148 -0.01 0.53 -8.73
N ALA A 149 -0.05 -0.56 -9.50
CA ALA A 149 1.09 -1.44 -9.79
C ALA A 149 2.15 -0.85 -10.75
N ASN A 150 2.03 0.44 -11.12
CA ASN A 150 2.87 1.12 -12.13
C ASN A 150 2.98 0.35 -13.46
N GLU A 151 1.93 -0.40 -13.81
CA GLU A 151 1.78 -1.12 -15.06
C GLU A 151 0.67 -0.44 -15.88
N MET A 152 0.99 -0.09 -17.12
CA MET A 152 0.06 0.57 -18.04
C MET A 152 -0.29 -0.39 -19.16
N ASN A 153 -1.59 -0.66 -19.33
CA ASN A 153 -2.12 -1.58 -20.33
C ASN A 153 -3.04 -0.85 -21.31
N PHE A 154 -2.86 -1.09 -22.60
CA PHE A 154 -3.74 -0.57 -23.65
C PHE A 154 -5.07 -1.33 -23.65
N ARG A 155 -6.16 -0.67 -23.24
CA ARG A 155 -7.47 -1.34 -23.07
C ARG A 155 -8.53 -0.96 -24.09
N LYS A 156 -8.66 0.33 -24.38
CA LYS A 156 -9.76 0.89 -25.18
C LYS A 156 -9.24 2.04 -26.04
N MET A 157 -9.91 2.26 -27.16
CA MET A 157 -9.61 3.38 -28.05
C MET A 157 -10.88 3.84 -28.74
N SER A 158 -10.92 5.11 -29.15
CA SER A 158 -11.97 5.61 -30.03
C SER A 158 -11.37 6.18 -31.31
N ILE A 159 -11.89 5.74 -32.45
CA ILE A 159 -11.45 6.16 -33.78
C ILE A 159 -12.69 6.63 -34.53
N ASN A 160 -12.66 7.89 -34.99
CA ASN A 160 -13.75 8.50 -35.77
C ASN A 160 -15.15 8.34 -35.14
N GLY A 161 -15.24 8.53 -33.81
CA GLY A 161 -16.49 8.43 -33.04
C GLY A 161 -16.96 7.00 -32.71
N ARG A 162 -16.26 5.97 -33.18
CA ARG A 162 -16.52 4.57 -32.79
C ARG A 162 -15.60 4.18 -31.64
N SER A 163 -16.13 3.49 -30.63
CA SER A 163 -15.35 3.00 -29.48
C SER A 163 -15.05 1.52 -29.63
N TYR A 164 -13.79 1.16 -29.41
CA TYR A 164 -13.27 -0.20 -29.42
C TYR A 164 -12.68 -0.57 -28.06
N GLY A 165 -12.68 -1.86 -27.74
CA GLY A 165 -12.29 -2.37 -26.44
C GLY A 165 -13.48 -2.46 -25.49
N ARG A 166 -13.70 -3.65 -24.96
CA ARG A 166 -14.73 -4.00 -23.98
C ARG A 166 -14.09 -4.42 -22.67
N GLY A 167 -14.93 -4.66 -21.66
CA GLY A 167 -14.50 -5.04 -20.34
C GLY A 167 -14.72 -3.93 -19.32
N SER A 168 -15.19 -4.35 -18.16
CA SER A 168 -15.37 -3.48 -17.00
C SER A 168 -14.17 -3.61 -16.07
N THR A 169 -13.72 -2.49 -15.52
CA THR A 169 -12.81 -2.49 -14.38
C THR A 169 -13.57 -2.93 -13.13
N ASP A 170 -12.85 -3.42 -12.13
CA ASP A 170 -13.40 -3.77 -10.81
C ASP A 170 -14.18 -2.60 -10.19
N ILE A 171 -13.73 -1.37 -10.45
CA ILE A 171 -14.41 -0.14 -10.04
C ILE A 171 -15.76 0.01 -10.75
N GLY A 172 -15.80 -0.22 -12.06
CA GLY A 172 -17.04 -0.20 -12.85
C GLY A 172 -18.05 -1.23 -12.33
N ARG A 173 -17.56 -2.44 -12.02
CA ARG A 173 -18.36 -3.55 -11.47
C ARG A 173 -18.94 -3.21 -10.10
N ALA A 174 -18.09 -2.75 -9.18
CA ALA A 174 -18.52 -2.33 -7.85
C ALA A 174 -19.53 -1.18 -7.89
N THR A 175 -19.38 -0.24 -8.84
CA THR A 175 -20.33 0.87 -9.03
C THR A 175 -21.66 0.39 -9.58
N ALA A 176 -21.64 -0.53 -10.55
CA ALA A 176 -22.84 -1.14 -11.12
C ALA A 176 -23.63 -1.90 -10.04
N MET A 177 -22.95 -2.71 -9.23
CA MET A 177 -23.54 -3.41 -8.08
C MET A 177 -24.19 -2.44 -7.07
N ARG A 178 -23.52 -1.34 -6.73
CA ARG A 178 -24.05 -0.34 -5.79
C ARG A 178 -25.25 0.43 -6.33
N THR A 179 -25.30 0.65 -7.64
CA THR A 179 -26.39 1.41 -8.30
C THR A 179 -27.54 0.50 -8.77
N GLY A 180 -27.46 -0.81 -8.52
CA GLY A 180 -28.44 -1.78 -8.99
C GLY A 180 -28.51 -1.92 -10.52
N ARG A 181 -27.48 -1.42 -11.22
CA ARG A 181 -27.35 -1.61 -12.67
C ARG A 181 -26.71 -2.96 -12.91
N MET A 182 -27.39 -3.82 -13.65
CA MET A 182 -26.80 -5.08 -14.07
C MET A 182 -25.69 -4.78 -15.09
N GLU A 183 -24.54 -5.40 -14.91
CA GLU A 183 -23.48 -5.33 -15.91
C GLU A 183 -24.01 -5.83 -17.26
N SER A 184 -23.53 -5.20 -18.32
CA SER A 184 -23.82 -5.70 -19.66
C SER A 184 -23.18 -7.08 -19.81
N VAL A 185 -23.94 -8.04 -20.35
CA VAL A 185 -23.47 -9.43 -20.59
C VAL A 185 -22.13 -9.47 -21.33
N THR A 186 -21.93 -8.51 -22.22
CA THR A 186 -20.71 -8.32 -23.02
C THR A 186 -19.50 -7.87 -22.21
N ASP A 187 -19.69 -7.06 -21.17
CA ASP A 187 -18.60 -6.66 -20.27
C ASP A 187 -18.21 -7.80 -19.32
N CYS A 188 -19.17 -8.64 -18.90
CA CYS A 188 -18.91 -9.83 -18.09
C CYS A 188 -18.13 -10.90 -18.89
N GLN A 189 -18.52 -11.15 -20.15
CA GLN A 189 -17.84 -12.10 -21.04
C GLN A 189 -16.43 -11.65 -21.43
N ALA A 190 -16.21 -10.34 -21.55
CA ALA A 190 -14.89 -9.78 -21.81
C ALA A 190 -13.93 -10.02 -20.63
N SER A 191 -14.41 -10.04 -19.38
CA SER A 191 -13.59 -10.28 -18.19
C SER A 191 -13.25 -11.75 -17.90
N THR A 192 -13.92 -12.72 -18.54
CA THR A 192 -13.70 -14.16 -18.29
C THR A 192 -12.64 -14.80 -19.18
N GLY A 193 -11.98 -14.02 -20.04
CA GLY A 193 -10.99 -14.54 -20.97
C GLY A 193 -9.60 -14.63 -20.35
N ASP A 194 -9.16 -15.83 -19.97
CA ASP A 194 -7.75 -16.23 -19.77
C ASP A 194 -6.96 -16.23 -21.11
N ALA A 195 -7.23 -15.26 -21.98
CA ALA A 195 -6.42 -15.09 -23.18
C ALA A 195 -5.03 -14.63 -22.73
N ALA A 196 -3.99 -15.33 -23.18
CA ALA A 196 -2.62 -14.87 -23.02
C ALA A 196 -2.49 -13.53 -23.75
N HIS A 197 -2.49 -12.44 -22.99
CA HIS A 197 -2.32 -11.11 -23.53
C HIS A 197 -0.82 -10.81 -23.67
N PRO A 198 -0.40 -10.15 -24.75
CA PRO A 198 0.97 -9.63 -24.82
C PRO A 198 1.19 -8.57 -23.73
N PRO A 199 2.45 -8.35 -23.32
CA PRO A 199 2.76 -7.36 -22.30
C PRO A 199 2.25 -5.98 -22.71
N HIS A 200 1.73 -5.22 -21.75
CA HIS A 200 1.21 -3.85 -21.93
C HIS A 200 -0.08 -3.71 -22.76
N VAL A 201 -0.77 -4.81 -23.08
CA VAL A 201 -2.02 -4.77 -23.87
C VAL A 201 -3.08 -5.62 -23.19
N GLU A 202 -4.23 -5.04 -22.89
CA GLU A 202 -5.39 -5.74 -22.32
C GLU A 202 -6.65 -5.30 -23.07
N PHE A 203 -6.64 -5.54 -24.38
CA PHE A 203 -7.69 -5.15 -25.30
C PHE A 203 -8.63 -6.31 -25.60
N LEU A 204 -9.92 -6.12 -25.36
CA LEU A 204 -10.94 -7.15 -25.50
C LEU A 204 -11.96 -6.74 -26.56
N ASP A 205 -12.18 -7.59 -27.56
CA ASP A 205 -13.17 -7.37 -28.61
C ASP A 205 -13.96 -8.65 -28.91
N PRO A 206 -14.88 -9.06 -28.02
CA PRO A 206 -15.59 -10.35 -28.13
C PRO A 206 -16.44 -10.46 -29.40
N HIS A 207 -16.88 -9.34 -29.97
CA HIS A 207 -17.68 -9.31 -31.19
C HIS A 207 -16.84 -9.11 -32.46
N GLY A 208 -15.52 -8.94 -32.34
CA GLY A 208 -14.63 -8.69 -33.46
C GLY A 208 -14.98 -7.42 -34.25
N LEU A 209 -15.57 -6.42 -33.59
CA LEU A 209 -15.99 -5.18 -34.24
C LEU A 209 -14.80 -4.45 -34.86
N PHE A 210 -13.68 -4.40 -34.15
CA PHE A 210 -12.46 -3.78 -34.64
C PHE A 210 -11.89 -4.55 -35.83
N ALA A 211 -11.83 -5.88 -35.74
CA ALA A 211 -11.34 -6.73 -36.83
C ALA A 211 -12.21 -6.58 -38.10
N ARG A 212 -13.54 -6.50 -37.93
CA ARG A 212 -14.48 -6.28 -39.02
C ARG A 212 -14.31 -4.91 -39.67
N ASP A 213 -14.28 -3.84 -38.88
CA ASP A 213 -14.13 -2.46 -39.36
C ASP A 213 -12.75 -2.19 -39.96
N ARG A 214 -11.75 -3.00 -39.61
CA ARG A 214 -10.44 -2.97 -40.27
C ARG A 214 -10.43 -3.69 -41.62
N ALA A 215 -11.25 -4.73 -41.75
CA ALA A 215 -11.33 -5.54 -42.97
C ALA A 215 -12.24 -4.92 -44.05
N THR A 216 -13.08 -3.95 -43.67
CA THR A 216 -13.87 -3.19 -44.63
C THR A 216 -12.97 -2.34 -45.54
N ARG A 217 -13.37 -2.14 -46.80
CA ARG A 217 -12.69 -1.25 -47.75
C ARG A 217 -13.35 0.12 -47.79
N ASP A 218 -13.71 0.63 -46.62
CA ASP A 218 -14.32 1.95 -46.44
C ASP A 218 -13.28 2.95 -45.91
N GLY A 219 -13.61 4.25 -45.97
CA GLY A 219 -12.73 5.30 -45.44
C GLY A 219 -12.46 5.18 -43.93
N HIS A 220 -13.23 4.35 -43.21
CA HIS A 220 -13.01 4.07 -41.81
C HIS A 220 -11.82 3.14 -41.58
N ALA A 221 -11.63 2.13 -42.43
CA ALA A 221 -10.42 1.29 -42.38
C ALA A 221 -9.15 2.11 -42.62
N ASP A 222 -9.19 3.11 -43.51
CA ASP A 222 -8.09 4.06 -43.72
C ASP A 222 -7.82 4.91 -42.47
N ALA A 223 -8.88 5.35 -41.77
CA ALA A 223 -8.75 6.07 -40.50
C ALA A 223 -8.13 5.19 -39.39
N ILE A 224 -8.48 3.90 -39.33
CA ILE A 224 -7.86 2.94 -38.40
C ILE A 224 -6.37 2.77 -38.72
N GLN A 225 -6.02 2.60 -40.00
CA GLN A 225 -4.63 2.49 -40.44
C GLN A 225 -3.83 3.75 -40.07
N ALA A 226 -4.37 4.93 -40.34
CA ALA A 226 -3.73 6.20 -39.97
C ALA A 226 -3.56 6.36 -38.45
N PHE A 227 -4.55 5.95 -37.65
CA PHE A 227 -4.50 5.98 -36.19
C PHE A 227 -3.41 5.05 -35.64
N LEU A 228 -3.35 3.81 -36.10
CA LEU A 228 -2.33 2.85 -35.64
C LEU A 228 -0.92 3.28 -36.07
N THR A 229 -0.76 3.79 -37.29
CA THR A 229 0.51 4.38 -37.75
C THR A 229 0.90 5.61 -36.93
N HIS A 230 -0.07 6.43 -36.50
CA HIS A 230 0.20 7.55 -35.62
C HIS A 230 0.79 7.06 -34.28
N LEU A 231 0.18 6.06 -33.65
CA LEU A 231 0.68 5.48 -32.40
C LEU A 231 2.09 4.87 -32.54
N SER A 232 2.40 4.24 -33.68
CA SER A 232 3.70 3.62 -33.94
C SER A 232 4.80 4.58 -34.40
N VAL A 233 4.50 5.87 -34.60
CA VAL A 233 5.49 6.88 -35.05
C VAL A 233 5.68 8.00 -34.03
N CYS A 234 4.58 8.50 -33.44
CA CYS A 234 4.60 9.63 -32.50
C CYS A 234 4.94 9.17 -31.07
N HIS A 235 6.18 8.75 -30.85
CA HIS A 235 6.69 8.35 -29.53
C HIS A 235 8.21 8.51 -29.42
N SER A 236 8.72 8.40 -28.18
CA SER A 236 10.14 8.39 -27.86
C SER A 236 10.70 6.99 -27.53
N VAL A 237 9.86 5.94 -27.57
CA VAL A 237 10.27 4.54 -27.30
C VAL A 237 11.48 4.13 -28.15
N VAL A 238 12.45 3.49 -27.48
CA VAL A 238 13.67 2.93 -28.04
C VAL A 238 13.57 1.40 -28.06
N LEU A 239 14.07 0.79 -29.13
CA LEU A 239 14.15 -0.66 -29.25
C LEU A 239 15.51 -1.12 -28.69
N GLU A 240 15.49 -1.94 -27.65
CA GLU A 240 16.66 -2.60 -27.10
C GLU A 240 16.67 -4.05 -27.60
N ARG A 241 17.66 -4.39 -28.43
CA ARG A 241 17.86 -5.77 -28.86
C ARG A 241 18.85 -6.41 -27.90
N ASP A 242 18.42 -7.46 -27.23
CA ASP A 242 19.33 -8.28 -26.44
C ASP A 242 19.94 -9.36 -27.35
N ASP A 243 21.20 -9.15 -27.74
CA ASP A 243 21.94 -10.07 -28.62
C ASP A 243 22.11 -11.48 -28.02
N ALA A 244 22.01 -11.62 -26.69
CA ALA A 244 22.15 -12.92 -26.02
C ALA A 244 20.87 -13.77 -26.07
N THR A 245 19.70 -13.15 -25.96
CA THR A 245 18.40 -13.85 -25.98
C THR A 245 17.67 -13.72 -27.32
N ASN A 246 18.18 -12.89 -28.23
CA ASN A 246 17.54 -12.49 -29.49
C ASN A 246 16.12 -11.94 -29.27
N THR A 247 15.87 -11.33 -28.10
CA THR A 247 14.58 -10.72 -27.75
C THR A 247 14.65 -9.21 -27.97
N THR A 248 13.57 -8.64 -28.49
CA THR A 248 13.43 -7.19 -28.66
C THR A 248 12.62 -6.64 -27.50
N ASN A 249 13.25 -5.91 -26.59
CA ASN A 249 12.59 -5.19 -25.53
C ASN A 249 12.36 -3.74 -25.95
N PHE A 250 11.27 -3.15 -25.47
CA PHE A 250 10.97 -1.74 -25.68
C PHE A 250 11.27 -0.98 -24.39
N SER A 251 12.05 0.08 -24.50
CA SER A 251 12.42 0.96 -23.39
C SER A 251 11.86 2.35 -23.67
N ALA A 252 11.20 2.94 -22.68
CA ALA A 252 10.53 4.24 -22.83
C ALA A 252 10.71 5.08 -21.58
N SER A 253 10.78 6.40 -21.76
CA SER A 253 10.80 7.37 -20.66
C SER A 253 9.48 7.42 -19.88
N SER A 254 8.38 6.97 -20.51
CA SER A 254 7.06 6.86 -19.89
C SER A 254 6.41 5.50 -20.23
N PRO A 255 5.84 4.79 -19.23
CA PRO A 255 5.14 3.52 -19.46
C PRO A 255 3.87 3.68 -20.31
N ASP A 256 3.29 4.89 -20.36
CA ASP A 256 2.13 5.16 -21.22
C ASP A 256 2.51 5.05 -22.71
N GLU A 257 3.70 5.54 -23.09
CA GLU A 257 4.17 5.41 -24.48
C GLU A 257 4.42 3.97 -24.86
N LEU A 258 4.97 3.19 -23.92
CA LEU A 258 5.21 1.77 -24.09
C LEU A 258 3.90 1.03 -24.37
N ALA A 259 2.86 1.30 -23.58
CA ALA A 259 1.53 0.70 -23.78
C ALA A 259 0.90 1.08 -25.13
N LEU A 260 1.06 2.32 -25.58
CA LEU A 260 0.55 2.76 -26.89
C LEU A 260 1.27 2.07 -28.06
N VAL A 261 2.59 1.95 -27.99
CA VAL A 261 3.39 1.26 -29.02
C VAL A 261 3.12 -0.25 -29.01
N ALA A 262 3.01 -0.86 -27.83
CA ALA A 262 2.61 -2.26 -27.69
C ALA A 262 1.20 -2.50 -28.26
N GLY A 263 0.26 -1.59 -28.01
CA GLY A 263 -1.08 -1.63 -28.60
C GLY A 263 -1.06 -1.54 -30.13
N ALA A 264 -0.25 -0.63 -30.69
CA ALA A 264 -0.07 -0.54 -32.14
C ALA A 264 0.52 -1.83 -32.73
N ALA A 265 1.55 -2.39 -32.07
CA ALA A 265 2.18 -3.65 -32.47
C ALA A 265 1.20 -4.83 -32.40
N TYR A 266 0.36 -4.90 -31.37
CA TYR A 266 -0.70 -5.91 -31.23
C TYR A 266 -1.68 -5.89 -32.41
N PHE A 267 -1.98 -4.70 -32.93
CA PHE A 267 -2.77 -4.55 -34.16
C PHE A 267 -1.93 -4.58 -35.44
N GLY A 268 -0.71 -5.11 -35.41
CA GLY A 268 0.13 -5.31 -36.61
C GLY A 268 0.71 -4.03 -37.21
N HIS A 269 0.90 -2.98 -36.40
CA HIS A 269 1.73 -1.81 -36.71
C HIS A 269 2.93 -1.82 -35.76
N GLN A 270 3.94 -2.62 -36.10
CA GLN A 270 5.09 -2.84 -35.24
C GLN A 270 6.20 -1.84 -35.57
N PHE A 271 6.62 -1.05 -34.59
CA PHE A 271 7.81 -0.23 -34.69
C PHE A 271 9.06 -1.13 -34.65
N THR A 272 9.94 -1.04 -35.66
CA THR A 272 11.08 -1.95 -35.84
C THR A 272 12.44 -1.28 -35.67
N GLU A 273 12.58 -0.06 -36.18
CA GLU A 273 13.86 0.65 -36.16
C GLU A 273 13.67 2.16 -36.13
N ARG A 274 14.54 2.86 -35.39
CA ARG A 274 14.76 4.30 -35.51
C ARG A 274 16.25 4.56 -35.68
N SER A 275 16.64 5.07 -36.84
CA SER A 275 18.05 5.28 -37.21
C SER A 275 18.20 6.58 -38.01
N ASN A 276 19.16 7.42 -37.63
CA ASN A 276 19.60 8.62 -38.38
C ASN A 276 18.47 9.46 -38.99
N GLY A 277 17.44 9.80 -38.20
CA GLY A 277 16.32 10.60 -38.67
C GLY A 277 15.30 9.83 -39.52
N ARG A 278 15.24 8.51 -39.41
CA ARG A 278 14.21 7.63 -40.01
C ARG A 278 13.53 6.81 -38.92
N ALA A 279 12.26 6.55 -39.10
CA ALA A 279 11.49 5.60 -38.31
C ALA A 279 10.85 4.57 -39.25
N VAL A 280 11.06 3.29 -38.98
CA VAL A 280 10.52 2.18 -39.76
C VAL A 280 9.42 1.50 -38.96
N VAL A 281 8.27 1.33 -39.60
CA VAL A 281 7.11 0.63 -39.04
C VAL A 281 6.75 -0.51 -39.96
N HIS A 282 6.77 -1.73 -39.45
CA HIS A 282 6.23 -2.90 -40.13
C HIS A 282 4.70 -2.90 -40.03
N VAL A 283 4.03 -2.73 -41.17
CA VAL A 283 2.57 -2.72 -41.25
C VAL A 283 2.09 -4.03 -41.87
N LEU A 284 1.27 -4.77 -41.12
CA LEU A 284 0.71 -6.05 -41.55
C LEU A 284 0.00 -5.90 -42.91
N GLY A 285 0.48 -6.63 -43.92
CA GLY A 285 -0.04 -6.62 -45.28
C GLY A 285 0.56 -5.57 -46.23
N LYS A 286 1.33 -4.59 -45.72
CA LYS A 286 2.06 -3.60 -46.53
C LYS A 286 3.59 -3.73 -46.45
N GLY A 287 4.10 -4.42 -45.43
CA GLY A 287 5.54 -4.54 -45.18
C GLY A 287 6.09 -3.33 -44.45
N ASP A 288 7.39 -3.09 -44.59
CA ASP A 288 8.09 -2.02 -43.90
C ASP A 288 7.80 -0.66 -44.57
N VAL A 289 7.27 0.27 -43.78
CA VAL A 289 7.00 1.64 -44.19
C VAL A 289 7.98 2.57 -43.48
N GLU A 290 8.79 3.27 -44.27
CA GLU A 290 9.78 4.22 -43.77
C GLU A 290 9.19 5.64 -43.70
N PHE A 291 9.41 6.30 -42.56
CA PHE A 291 9.10 7.71 -42.34
C PHE A 291 10.38 8.48 -42.07
N GLN A 292 10.62 9.54 -42.82
CA GLN A 292 11.71 10.46 -42.52
C GLN A 292 11.28 11.40 -41.39
N MET A 293 11.94 11.33 -40.25
CA MET A 293 11.75 12.21 -39.11
C MET A 293 12.37 13.57 -39.42
N LEU A 294 11.53 14.62 -39.53
CA LEU A 294 12.00 15.99 -39.76
C LEU A 294 12.23 16.70 -38.43
N GLU A 295 11.30 16.57 -37.48
CA GLU A 295 11.38 17.22 -36.17
C GLU A 295 10.64 16.40 -35.11
N LEU A 296 11.21 16.31 -33.90
CA LEU A 296 10.58 15.71 -32.72
C LEU A 296 10.40 16.79 -31.65
N ILE A 297 9.15 17.16 -31.36
CA ILE A 297 8.83 18.14 -30.34
C ILE A 297 8.36 17.41 -29.08
N GLU A 298 9.31 17.20 -28.16
CA GLU A 298 9.15 16.40 -26.96
C GLU A 298 8.01 16.83 -26.04
N PHE A 299 7.51 15.86 -25.28
CA PHE A 299 6.55 16.12 -24.22
C PHE A 299 7.17 16.99 -23.12
N THR A 300 6.42 17.98 -22.65
CA THR A 300 6.74 18.71 -21.42
C THR A 300 5.50 18.86 -20.56
N SER A 301 5.69 18.98 -19.25
CA SER A 301 4.58 19.18 -18.29
C SER A 301 3.77 20.45 -18.57
N THR A 302 4.39 21.45 -19.19
CA THR A 302 3.73 22.70 -19.61
C THR A 302 2.90 22.50 -20.88
N ARG A 303 3.44 21.80 -21.90
CA ARG A 303 2.73 21.56 -23.17
C ARG A 303 1.63 20.51 -23.05
N LYS A 304 1.80 19.50 -22.19
CA LYS A 304 0.90 18.34 -22.04
C LYS A 304 0.63 17.57 -23.35
N ARG A 305 1.51 17.71 -24.34
CA ARG A 305 1.46 17.05 -25.64
C ARG A 305 2.86 16.86 -26.21
N MET A 306 3.00 15.85 -27.05
CA MET A 306 4.16 15.54 -27.89
C MET A 306 3.75 15.62 -29.35
N SER A 307 4.65 16.12 -30.21
CA SER A 307 4.40 16.18 -31.65
C SER A 307 5.61 15.68 -32.44
N VAL A 308 5.37 15.07 -33.59
CA VAL A 308 6.40 14.68 -34.54
C VAL A 308 6.04 15.20 -35.93
N VAL A 309 7.01 15.78 -36.62
CA VAL A 309 6.91 16.13 -38.03
C VAL A 309 7.65 15.05 -38.83
N VAL A 310 6.93 14.33 -39.69
CA VAL A 310 7.51 13.28 -40.53
C VAL A 310 7.19 13.51 -42.00
N ARG A 311 8.05 13.03 -42.90
CA ARG A 311 7.77 12.90 -44.33
C ARG A 311 7.54 11.43 -44.66
N ALA A 312 6.36 11.13 -45.20
CA ALA A 312 6.01 9.80 -45.69
C ALA A 312 6.60 9.53 -47.08
N LEU A 313 6.57 8.27 -47.53
CA LEU A 313 7.10 7.83 -48.83
C LEU A 313 6.46 8.54 -50.04
N ASP A 314 5.23 9.03 -49.88
CA ASP A 314 4.51 9.81 -50.89
C ASP A 314 4.88 11.31 -50.87
N ASN A 315 5.98 11.68 -50.21
CA ASN A 315 6.48 13.04 -50.01
C ASN A 315 5.57 13.98 -49.21
N ARG A 316 4.44 13.49 -48.66
CA ARG A 316 3.59 14.31 -47.78
C ARG A 316 4.29 14.52 -46.44
N ILE A 317 4.21 15.75 -45.95
CA ILE A 317 4.64 16.11 -44.60
C ILE A 317 3.44 15.95 -43.67
N LEU A 318 3.59 15.15 -42.63
CA LEU A 318 2.59 14.87 -41.62
C LEU A 318 3.04 15.43 -40.27
N LEU A 319 2.17 16.20 -39.62
CA LEU A 319 2.31 16.58 -38.22
C LEU A 319 1.42 15.65 -37.38
N LEU A 320 2.05 14.80 -36.60
CA LEU A 320 1.39 13.88 -35.69
C LEU A 320 1.52 14.42 -34.27
N THR A 321 0.42 14.47 -33.52
CA THR A 321 0.41 15.02 -32.16
C THR A 321 -0.45 14.17 -31.24
N LYS A 322 0.11 13.81 -30.08
CA LYS A 322 -0.60 13.14 -28.98
C LYS A 322 -0.50 13.97 -27.71
N GLY A 323 -1.54 14.01 -26.90
CA GLY A 323 -1.56 14.81 -25.67
C GLY A 323 -2.80 14.56 -24.84
N ALA A 324 -2.99 15.39 -23.82
CA ALA A 324 -4.20 15.38 -23.01
C ALA A 324 -5.45 15.77 -23.84
N ASP A 325 -6.60 15.29 -23.41
CA ASP A 325 -7.93 15.55 -23.97
C ASP A 325 -8.34 17.02 -24.03
N SER A 326 -7.84 17.82 -23.09
CA SER A 326 -8.21 19.22 -22.85
C SER A 326 -7.30 20.26 -23.51
N VAL A 327 -6.35 19.82 -24.35
CA VAL A 327 -5.22 20.61 -24.89
C VAL A 327 -5.29 20.73 -26.39
#